data_AF-A0A5N5TDP2-F1
#
_entry.id   AF-A0A5N5TDP2-F1
#
_cell.length_a   1.000
_cell.length_b   1.000
_cell.length_c   1.000
_cell.angle_alpha   90.00
_cell.angle_beta   90.00
_cell.angle_gamma   90.00
#
_symmetry.space_group_name_H-M   'P 1'
#
loop_
_entity.id
_entity.type
_entity.pdbx_description
1 polymer ?
#
loop_
_entity_poly.entity_id
_entity_poly.type
_entity_poly.pdbx_seq_one_letter_code
_entity_poly.pdbx_strand_id
1 'polypeptide(L)'
;MRRFIDYYNLSLMNMETKETTEAVAVPEQTSFLFENLIHGTMYQFTIEACMKIIKKCSPSSAPVSGNTLHEPPSRVSDLLTDCISNRDTGVNEVYVKWEPPVDDKNVDRYKIDLKASAQFIDENGRGDFYHNLEVQTLDAETRNYTFHNVAPNTNYTVKVYAGSKTVYSSPLISNCQTPVWLPHRRNWRWWKSKVGQRTVLKLRTPKVSQRNGTICCHRIVVVRLGKNKTLTELPEPEKIPLTSYYKVQNFPILGGYIAEAFISRGVTSQYLLVGDGEIVGNWSAECARCLEGEAQVSATREKMNNQIEASNISLPYTEFLRKRTPEQLPMAEDGHLSKDDNYTGFVIMSVRDKEGTVLSAYSDYFNVIQPVDDPIHLTSTTPSTLSSLTHVVYILGALIIILLLMAMILGFLLCHFHRRRKQLIEDGTDESISGSLGRLFRTLRRSHTLMSQPGIDVAPIPKDKLVSEYLEKIKDSELGFRREF
;
A
#
# COMPACT_ATOMS: atom_id res chain seq x y z
N MET A 1 -50.07 -51.38 11.00
CA MET A 1 -49.66 -51.96 9.70
C MET A 1 -48.19 -52.37 9.62
N ARG A 2 -47.26 -51.78 10.41
CA ARG A 2 -45.82 -52.19 10.45
C ARG A 2 -45.52 -53.60 11.04
N ARG A 3 -46.49 -54.26 11.68
CA ARG A 3 -46.28 -55.55 12.39
C ARG A 3 -46.26 -56.79 11.49
N PHE A 4 -46.43 -56.64 10.18
CA PHE A 4 -46.54 -57.77 9.26
C PHE A 4 -45.53 -57.74 8.10
N ILE A 5 -44.61 -56.78 8.05
CA ILE A 5 -43.59 -56.71 7.00
C ILE A 5 -42.32 -57.35 7.55
N ASP A 6 -41.83 -58.39 6.89
CA ASP A 6 -40.63 -59.11 7.31
C ASP A 6 -39.36 -58.52 6.66
N TYR A 7 -39.46 -58.02 5.42
CA TYR A 7 -38.37 -57.35 4.69
C TYR A 7 -38.92 -56.53 3.53
N TYR A 8 -38.09 -55.64 3.00
CA TYR A 8 -38.33 -54.88 1.77
C TYR A 8 -37.45 -55.41 0.65
N ASN A 9 -38.04 -55.67 -0.52
CA ASN A 9 -37.29 -55.92 -1.74
C ASN A 9 -37.09 -54.58 -2.47
N LEU A 10 -35.85 -54.23 -2.72
CA LEU A 10 -35.42 -52.99 -3.35
C LEU A 10 -34.92 -53.33 -4.75
N SER A 11 -35.43 -52.66 -5.77
CA SER A 11 -34.97 -52.86 -7.14
C SER A 11 -34.55 -51.53 -7.75
N LEU A 12 -33.35 -51.52 -8.33
CA LEU A 12 -32.78 -50.38 -9.02
C LEU A 12 -32.49 -50.77 -10.47
N MET A 13 -33.16 -50.13 -11.41
CA MET A 13 -33.01 -50.39 -12.84
C MET A 13 -32.20 -49.28 -13.51
N ASN A 14 -31.14 -49.67 -14.24
CA ASN A 14 -30.45 -48.78 -15.15
C ASN A 14 -31.36 -48.50 -16.36
N MET A 15 -31.69 -47.23 -16.61
CA MET A 15 -32.64 -46.88 -17.67
C MET A 15 -32.09 -47.09 -19.08
N GLU A 16 -30.77 -47.06 -19.24
CA GLU A 16 -30.06 -47.22 -20.52
C GLU A 16 -29.84 -48.70 -20.85
N THR A 17 -29.26 -49.48 -19.94
CA THR A 17 -28.95 -50.91 -20.18
C THR A 17 -30.13 -51.83 -19.86
N LYS A 18 -31.16 -51.34 -19.15
CA LYS A 18 -32.27 -52.14 -18.59
C LYS A 18 -31.82 -53.24 -17.61
N GLU A 19 -30.59 -53.17 -17.11
CA GLU A 19 -30.12 -54.05 -16.06
C GLU A 19 -30.72 -53.65 -14.71
N THR A 20 -31.18 -54.63 -13.95
CA THR A 20 -31.81 -54.43 -12.64
C THR A 20 -30.95 -55.04 -11.55
N THR A 21 -30.63 -54.24 -10.54
CA THR A 21 -29.96 -54.66 -9.32
C THR A 21 -30.99 -54.77 -8.21
N GLU A 22 -31.06 -55.94 -7.57
CA GLU A 22 -31.98 -56.20 -6.46
C GLU A 22 -31.21 -56.25 -5.12
N ALA A 23 -31.84 -55.75 -4.07
CA ALA A 23 -31.31 -55.79 -2.71
C ALA A 23 -32.44 -55.99 -1.70
N VAL A 24 -32.10 -56.54 -0.53
CA VAL A 24 -33.07 -56.79 0.54
C VAL A 24 -32.73 -55.94 1.75
N ALA A 25 -33.69 -55.16 2.23
CA ALA A 25 -33.56 -54.35 3.44
C ALA A 25 -34.48 -54.87 4.56
N VAL A 26 -34.00 -54.79 5.80
CA VAL A 26 -34.81 -55.18 6.97
C VAL A 26 -35.76 -54.05 7.38
N PRO A 27 -36.90 -54.33 8.02
CA PRO A 27 -37.92 -53.31 8.34
C PRO A 27 -37.44 -52.17 9.25
N GLU A 28 -36.38 -52.41 10.03
CA GLU A 28 -35.76 -51.42 10.91
C GLU A 28 -34.82 -50.45 10.16
N GLN A 29 -34.37 -50.81 8.96
CA GLN A 29 -33.55 -49.94 8.11
C GLN A 29 -34.44 -48.94 7.37
N THR A 30 -34.28 -47.66 7.71
CA THR A 30 -35.00 -46.56 7.03
C THR A 30 -34.25 -46.01 5.82
N SER A 31 -33.02 -46.46 5.57
CA SER A 31 -32.16 -46.02 4.48
C SER A 31 -31.34 -47.19 3.94
N PHE A 32 -31.14 -47.21 2.63
CA PHE A 32 -30.30 -48.17 1.93
C PHE A 32 -29.45 -47.44 0.89
N LEU A 33 -28.18 -47.84 0.73
CA LEU A 33 -27.26 -47.26 -0.22
C LEU A 33 -26.92 -48.30 -1.29
N PHE A 34 -27.22 -47.99 -2.56
CA PHE A 34 -26.69 -48.75 -3.68
C PHE A 34 -25.28 -48.24 -4.00
N GLU A 35 -24.32 -49.14 -4.01
CA GLU A 35 -22.91 -48.85 -4.32
C GLU A 35 -22.56 -49.30 -5.75
N ASN A 36 -21.42 -48.84 -6.27
CA ASN A 36 -20.89 -49.19 -7.59
C ASN A 36 -21.85 -48.88 -8.77
N LEU A 37 -22.63 -47.80 -8.65
CA LEU A 37 -23.45 -47.31 -9.75
C LEU A 37 -22.57 -46.64 -10.82
N ILE A 38 -23.01 -46.72 -12.07
CA ILE A 38 -22.35 -46.05 -13.20
C ILE A 38 -22.59 -44.54 -13.05
N HIS A 39 -21.55 -43.74 -13.23
CA HIS A 39 -21.59 -42.28 -13.13
C HIS A 39 -22.36 -41.64 -14.30
N GLY A 40 -23.08 -40.55 -14.02
CA GLY A 40 -23.84 -39.82 -15.04
C GLY A 40 -25.02 -40.57 -15.65
N THR A 41 -25.48 -41.66 -15.02
CA THR A 41 -26.54 -42.54 -15.55
C THR A 41 -27.84 -42.33 -14.81
N MET A 42 -28.97 -42.42 -15.54
CA MET A 42 -30.31 -42.34 -14.98
C MET A 42 -30.76 -43.72 -14.46
N TYR A 43 -31.15 -43.78 -13.19
CA TYR A 43 -31.68 -44.97 -12.56
C TYR A 43 -33.13 -44.78 -12.14
N GLN A 44 -33.89 -45.88 -12.16
CA GLN A 44 -35.26 -45.95 -11.67
C GLN A 44 -35.32 -46.92 -10.49
N PHE A 45 -35.90 -46.47 -9.38
CA PHE A 45 -35.93 -47.18 -8.11
C PHE A 45 -37.36 -47.51 -7.69
N THR A 46 -37.59 -48.76 -7.28
CA THR A 46 -38.87 -49.25 -6.75
C THR A 46 -38.68 -50.13 -5.52
N ILE A 47 -39.67 -50.15 -4.64
CA ILE A 47 -39.66 -50.93 -3.39
C ILE A 47 -40.92 -51.78 -3.30
N GLU A 48 -40.77 -53.02 -2.84
CA GLU A 48 -41.87 -53.93 -2.50
C GLU A 48 -41.76 -54.36 -1.03
N ALA A 49 -42.89 -54.42 -0.32
CA ALA A 49 -42.95 -54.91 1.05
C ALA A 49 -43.32 -56.40 1.06
N CYS A 50 -42.48 -57.25 1.65
CA CYS A 50 -42.64 -58.69 1.61
C CYS A 50 -42.88 -59.33 2.97
N MET A 51 -43.66 -60.41 2.97
CA MET A 51 -43.95 -61.25 4.12
C MET A 51 -43.32 -62.64 3.91
N LYS A 52 -42.40 -63.03 4.79
CA LYS A 52 -41.67 -64.29 4.78
C LYS A 52 -42.58 -65.49 5.07
N ILE A 53 -43.55 -65.32 5.97
CA ILE A 53 -44.45 -66.41 6.40
C ILE A 53 -45.32 -66.91 5.25
N ILE A 54 -45.90 -65.99 4.48
CA ILE A 54 -46.82 -66.31 3.37
C ILE A 54 -46.14 -66.24 1.99
N LYS A 55 -44.82 -65.95 1.95
CA LYS A 55 -44.02 -65.76 0.72
C LYS A 55 -44.70 -64.85 -0.31
N LYS A 56 -45.33 -63.77 0.15
CA LYS A 56 -46.09 -62.82 -0.70
C LYS A 56 -45.56 -61.41 -0.50
N CYS A 57 -45.36 -60.70 -1.61
CA CYS A 57 -44.97 -59.29 -1.64
C CYS A 57 -46.13 -58.40 -2.05
N SER A 58 -46.10 -57.14 -1.62
CA SER A 58 -47.00 -56.09 -2.07
C SER A 58 -46.70 -55.71 -3.53
N PRO A 59 -47.62 -55.00 -4.21
CA PRO A 59 -47.27 -54.29 -5.43
C PRO A 59 -46.09 -53.34 -5.19
N SER A 60 -45.29 -53.11 -6.23
CA SER A 60 -44.16 -52.19 -6.19
C SER A 60 -44.63 -50.75 -5.93
N SER A 61 -43.80 -49.99 -5.24
CA SER A 61 -44.01 -48.56 -5.02
C SER A 61 -44.06 -47.80 -6.35
N ALA A 62 -44.56 -46.55 -6.31
CA ALA A 62 -44.35 -45.64 -7.42
C ALA A 62 -42.84 -45.53 -7.71
N PRO A 63 -42.43 -45.62 -8.98
CA PRO A 63 -41.02 -45.52 -9.32
C PRO A 63 -40.49 -44.11 -9.08
N VAL A 64 -39.30 -44.03 -8.52
CA VAL A 64 -38.57 -42.78 -8.33
C VAL A 64 -37.35 -42.81 -9.23
N SER A 65 -37.14 -41.75 -10.01
CA SER A 65 -36.00 -41.65 -10.90
C SER A 65 -34.99 -40.62 -10.39
N GLY A 66 -33.70 -40.91 -10.59
CA GLY A 66 -32.61 -40.01 -10.24
C GLY A 66 -31.37 -40.27 -11.09
N ASN A 67 -30.53 -39.25 -11.26
CA ASN A 67 -29.27 -39.36 -11.97
C ASN A 67 -28.11 -39.44 -10.97
N THR A 68 -27.17 -40.35 -11.23
CA THR A 68 -25.88 -40.34 -10.53
C THR A 68 -25.07 -39.11 -10.96
N LEU A 69 -24.20 -38.62 -10.07
CA LEU A 69 -23.29 -37.54 -10.42
C LEU A 69 -22.30 -38.01 -11.50
N HIS A 70 -21.93 -37.09 -12.41
CA HIS A 70 -20.82 -37.32 -13.33
C HIS A 70 -19.52 -37.43 -12.56
N GLU A 71 -18.61 -38.28 -13.03
CA GLU A 71 -17.25 -38.34 -12.53
C GLU A 71 -16.55 -36.98 -12.76
N PRO A 72 -15.69 -36.51 -11.83
CA PRO A 72 -14.88 -35.33 -12.09
C PRO A 72 -14.09 -35.51 -13.40
N PRO A 73 -13.94 -34.46 -14.21
CA PRO A 73 -13.08 -34.56 -15.37
C PRO A 73 -11.65 -34.96 -14.97
N SER A 74 -10.92 -35.55 -15.90
CA SER A 74 -9.48 -35.72 -15.74
C SER A 74 -8.78 -34.36 -15.64
N ARG A 75 -7.60 -34.32 -15.02
CA ARG A 75 -6.77 -33.10 -14.97
C ARG A 75 -6.34 -32.68 -16.38
N VAL A 76 -6.14 -31.39 -16.57
CA VAL A 76 -5.53 -30.84 -17.79
C VAL A 76 -4.09 -31.34 -17.99
N SER A 77 -3.60 -31.26 -19.23
CA SER A 77 -2.22 -31.60 -19.61
C SER A 77 -1.45 -30.37 -20.12
N ASP A 78 -0.12 -30.50 -20.20
CA ASP A 78 0.79 -29.54 -20.82
C ASP A 78 0.59 -28.06 -20.40
N LEU A 79 0.51 -27.83 -19.09
CA LEU A 79 0.43 -26.48 -18.53
C LEU A 79 1.75 -25.73 -18.71
N LEU A 80 1.72 -24.73 -19.59
CA LEU A 80 2.77 -23.75 -19.78
C LEU A 80 2.40 -22.44 -19.06
N THR A 81 3.37 -21.84 -18.37
CA THR A 81 3.18 -20.57 -17.69
C THR A 81 4.40 -19.69 -17.89
N ASP A 82 4.20 -18.54 -18.52
CA ASP A 82 5.26 -17.59 -18.83
C ASP A 82 4.97 -16.25 -18.15
N CYS A 83 5.92 -15.80 -17.33
CA CYS A 83 5.89 -14.46 -16.73
C CYS A 83 6.59 -13.48 -17.68
N ILE A 84 5.82 -12.62 -18.32
CA ILE A 84 6.28 -11.68 -19.35
C ILE A 84 6.34 -10.28 -18.76
N SER A 85 7.40 -9.53 -19.06
CA SER A 85 7.57 -8.15 -18.61
C SER A 85 8.01 -7.28 -19.77
N ASN A 86 7.23 -6.25 -20.06
CA ASN A 86 7.53 -5.31 -21.13
C ASN A 86 8.15 -4.03 -20.55
N ARG A 87 9.44 -3.84 -20.82
CA ARG A 87 10.24 -2.69 -20.36
C ARG A 87 9.73 -1.34 -20.85
N ASP A 88 9.12 -1.30 -22.03
CA ASP A 88 8.70 -0.05 -22.67
C ASP A 88 7.33 0.40 -22.17
N THR A 89 6.39 -0.53 -21.95
CA THR A 89 5.04 -0.21 -21.46
C THR A 89 4.95 -0.21 -19.94
N GLY A 90 5.90 -0.85 -19.26
CA GLY A 90 5.87 -1.01 -17.81
C GLY A 90 4.85 -2.02 -17.28
N VAL A 91 4.27 -2.82 -18.19
CA VAL A 91 3.25 -3.81 -17.86
C VAL A 91 3.91 -5.17 -17.69
N ASN A 92 3.54 -5.86 -16.61
CA ASN A 92 3.88 -7.25 -16.39
C ASN A 92 2.63 -8.12 -16.58
N GLU A 93 2.83 -9.30 -17.14
CA GLU A 93 1.76 -10.22 -17.49
C GLU A 93 2.13 -11.66 -17.10
N VAL A 94 1.14 -12.46 -16.73
CA VAL A 94 1.29 -13.91 -16.59
C VAL A 94 0.46 -14.57 -17.67
N TYR A 95 1.13 -15.16 -18.63
CA TYR A 95 0.52 -15.95 -19.70
C TYR A 95 0.40 -17.40 -19.27
N VAL A 96 -0.79 -17.97 -19.41
CA VAL A 96 -1.09 -19.36 -19.05
C VAL A 96 -1.67 -20.05 -20.27
N LYS A 97 -1.14 -21.23 -20.62
CA LYS A 97 -1.64 -22.08 -21.69
C LYS A 97 -1.70 -23.54 -21.23
N TRP A 98 -2.74 -24.26 -21.61
CA TRP A 98 -2.90 -25.68 -21.27
C TRP A 98 -3.57 -26.45 -22.41
N GLU A 99 -3.47 -27.78 -22.35
CA GLU A 99 -4.19 -28.69 -23.21
C GLU A 99 -5.37 -29.36 -22.45
N PRO A 100 -6.48 -29.68 -23.14
CA PRO A 100 -7.62 -30.36 -22.53
C PRO A 100 -7.25 -31.72 -21.95
N PRO A 101 -8.04 -32.22 -20.99
CA PRO A 101 -7.90 -33.61 -20.53
C PRO A 101 -8.10 -34.60 -21.67
N VAL A 102 -7.44 -35.77 -21.58
CA VAL A 102 -7.54 -36.85 -22.57
C VAL A 102 -8.99 -37.35 -22.76
N ASP A 103 -9.80 -37.27 -21.70
CA ASP A 103 -11.25 -37.51 -21.74
C ASP A 103 -12.02 -36.18 -21.58
N ASP A 104 -12.20 -35.48 -22.70
CA ASP A 104 -12.79 -34.13 -22.77
C ASP A 104 -14.33 -34.14 -22.72
N LYS A 105 -14.97 -35.33 -22.71
CA LYS A 105 -16.43 -35.45 -22.92
C LYS A 105 -17.28 -34.77 -21.84
N ASN A 106 -16.70 -34.49 -20.67
CA ASN A 106 -17.41 -33.94 -19.51
C ASN A 106 -16.89 -32.56 -19.07
N VAL A 107 -16.01 -31.92 -19.86
CA VAL A 107 -15.48 -30.59 -19.53
C VAL A 107 -16.39 -29.53 -20.12
N ASP A 108 -16.96 -28.67 -19.27
CA ASP A 108 -17.78 -27.53 -19.69
C ASP A 108 -17.13 -26.17 -19.36
N ARG A 109 -16.15 -26.15 -18.47
CA ARG A 109 -15.42 -24.94 -18.07
C ARG A 109 -14.05 -25.27 -17.50
N TYR A 110 -13.17 -24.28 -17.52
CA TYR A 110 -11.91 -24.29 -16.80
C TYR A 110 -11.96 -23.29 -15.65
N LYS A 111 -11.25 -23.61 -14.57
CA LYS A 111 -10.97 -22.67 -13.49
C LYS A 111 -9.48 -22.46 -13.37
N ILE A 112 -9.05 -21.21 -13.22
CA ILE A 112 -7.66 -20.84 -13.04
C ILE A 112 -7.53 -20.08 -11.73
N ASP A 113 -6.69 -20.57 -10.83
CA ASP A 113 -6.29 -19.85 -9.62
C ASP A 113 -4.87 -19.29 -9.83
N LEU A 114 -4.72 -17.97 -9.82
CA LEU A 114 -3.44 -17.29 -9.79
C LEU A 114 -3.13 -16.83 -8.37
N LYS A 115 -2.22 -17.53 -7.70
CA LYS A 115 -1.75 -17.17 -6.36
C LYS A 115 -0.45 -16.40 -6.45
N ALA A 116 -0.42 -15.19 -5.91
CA ALA A 116 0.75 -14.32 -5.83
C ALA A 116 1.36 -14.36 -4.43
N SER A 117 2.69 -14.42 -4.34
CA SER A 117 3.43 -14.42 -3.08
C SER A 117 4.78 -13.69 -3.22
N ALA A 118 5.03 -12.68 -2.39
CA ALA A 118 6.31 -11.98 -2.34
C ALA A 118 6.63 -11.48 -0.94
N GLN A 119 7.91 -11.53 -0.54
CA GLN A 119 8.41 -10.91 0.68
C GLN A 119 9.29 -9.72 0.30
N PHE A 120 9.11 -8.58 0.97
CA PHE A 120 9.85 -7.36 0.65
C PHE A 120 10.04 -6.49 1.88
N ILE A 121 10.90 -5.46 1.77
CA ILE A 121 11.10 -4.45 2.81
C ILE A 121 10.25 -3.22 2.44
N ASP A 122 9.41 -2.77 3.37
CA ASP A 122 8.56 -1.59 3.21
C ASP A 122 9.37 -0.27 3.27
N GLU A 123 8.68 0.85 3.11
CA GLU A 123 9.29 2.18 3.16
C GLU A 123 9.84 2.56 4.54
N ASN A 124 9.43 1.85 5.60
CA ASN A 124 9.90 2.05 6.97
C ASN A 124 11.11 1.18 7.32
N GLY A 125 11.51 0.27 6.42
CA GLY A 125 12.58 -0.69 6.66
C GLY A 125 12.12 -1.97 7.37
N ARG A 126 10.81 -2.23 7.43
CA ARG A 126 10.22 -3.43 8.04
C ARG A 126 9.95 -4.47 6.96
N GLY A 127 10.10 -5.74 7.32
CA GLY A 127 9.69 -6.85 6.44
C GLY A 127 8.17 -6.88 6.32
N ASP A 128 7.69 -7.02 5.09
CA ASP A 128 6.28 -7.11 4.74
C ASP A 128 6.05 -8.25 3.73
N PHE A 129 4.82 -8.73 3.64
CA PHE A 129 4.43 -9.84 2.81
C PHE A 129 3.26 -9.49 1.92
N TYR A 130 3.39 -9.80 0.65
CA TYR A 130 2.32 -9.72 -0.32
C TYR A 130 1.76 -11.10 -0.60
N HIS A 131 0.43 -11.17 -0.51
CA HIS A 131 -0.33 -12.33 -0.91
C HIS A 131 -1.56 -11.87 -1.67
N ASN A 132 -1.82 -12.48 -2.82
CA ASN A 132 -3.07 -12.28 -3.56
C ASN A 132 -3.54 -13.61 -4.16
N LEU A 133 -4.84 -13.76 -4.33
CA LEU A 133 -5.44 -14.87 -5.04
C LEU A 133 -6.47 -14.32 -6.00
N GLU A 134 -6.22 -14.49 -7.30
CA GLU A 134 -7.18 -14.17 -8.34
C GLU A 134 -7.71 -15.48 -8.94
N VAL A 135 -9.02 -15.58 -9.11
CA VAL A 135 -9.67 -16.77 -9.63
C VAL A 135 -10.47 -16.38 -10.86
N GLN A 136 -10.26 -17.12 -11.96
CA GLN A 136 -10.98 -16.93 -13.21
C GLN A 136 -11.67 -18.23 -13.62
N THR A 137 -12.90 -18.12 -14.13
CA THR A 137 -13.63 -19.24 -14.71
C THR A 137 -13.82 -18.95 -16.19
N LEU A 138 -13.46 -19.91 -17.04
CA LEU A 138 -13.40 -19.78 -18.48
C LEU A 138 -14.18 -20.90 -19.14
N ASP A 139 -14.54 -20.67 -20.39
CA ASP A 139 -15.37 -21.58 -21.17
C ASP A 139 -14.58 -22.83 -21.60
N ALA A 140 -15.27 -23.92 -21.90
CA ALA A 140 -14.66 -25.17 -22.35
C ALA A 140 -13.86 -25.05 -23.66
N GLU A 141 -14.01 -23.96 -24.43
CA GLU A 141 -13.25 -23.70 -25.68
C GLU A 141 -11.94 -22.94 -25.43
N THR A 142 -11.80 -22.29 -24.28
CA THR A 142 -10.61 -21.49 -23.98
C THR A 142 -9.44 -22.39 -23.61
N ARG A 143 -8.25 -22.11 -24.18
CA ARG A 143 -7.01 -22.89 -23.99
C ARG A 143 -5.86 -22.06 -23.43
N ASN A 144 -6.06 -20.76 -23.32
CA ASN A 144 -5.08 -19.84 -22.78
C ASN A 144 -5.76 -18.68 -22.06
N TYR A 145 -5.02 -18.01 -21.19
CA TYR A 145 -5.48 -16.82 -20.49
C TYR A 145 -4.28 -15.99 -20.05
N THR A 146 -4.43 -14.67 -20.09
CA THR A 146 -3.39 -13.73 -19.68
C THR A 146 -3.89 -12.85 -18.54
N PHE A 147 -3.16 -12.85 -17.44
CA PHE A 147 -3.36 -11.90 -16.35
C PHE A 147 -2.50 -10.66 -16.63
N HIS A 148 -3.13 -9.50 -16.76
CA HIS A 148 -2.45 -8.22 -17.02
C HIS A 148 -2.17 -7.45 -15.73
N ASN A 149 -1.20 -6.53 -15.76
CA ASN A 149 -0.84 -5.65 -14.64
C ASN A 149 -0.49 -6.39 -13.35
N VAL A 150 0.19 -7.53 -13.47
CA VAL A 150 0.65 -8.29 -12.29
C VAL A 150 1.81 -7.57 -11.60
N ALA A 151 1.99 -7.83 -10.30
CA ALA A 151 3.06 -7.19 -9.54
C ALA A 151 4.44 -7.71 -9.99
N PRO A 152 5.45 -6.83 -10.10
CA PRO A 152 6.83 -7.25 -10.36
C PRO A 152 7.44 -7.97 -9.15
N ASN A 153 8.57 -8.64 -9.35
CA ASN A 153 9.32 -9.35 -8.31
C ASN A 153 8.42 -10.23 -7.41
N THR A 154 7.47 -10.94 -8.02
CA THR A 154 6.47 -11.72 -7.29
C THR A 154 6.46 -13.15 -7.82
N ASN A 155 6.41 -14.13 -6.92
CA ASN A 155 6.26 -15.53 -7.29
C ASN A 155 4.78 -15.81 -7.51
N TYR A 156 4.46 -16.31 -8.69
CA TYR A 156 3.11 -16.70 -9.09
C TYR A 156 3.02 -18.21 -9.17
N THR A 157 2.03 -18.77 -8.47
CA THR A 157 1.62 -20.16 -8.58
C THR A 157 0.28 -20.20 -9.30
N VAL A 158 0.28 -20.80 -10.47
CA VAL A 158 -0.92 -20.99 -11.30
C VAL A 158 -1.45 -22.40 -11.07
N LYS A 159 -2.76 -22.52 -10.84
CA LYS A 159 -3.45 -23.81 -10.79
C LYS A 159 -4.57 -23.80 -11.81
N VAL A 160 -4.58 -24.78 -12.71
CA VAL A 160 -5.65 -24.95 -13.70
C VAL A 160 -6.43 -26.22 -13.41
N TYR A 161 -7.75 -26.10 -13.39
CA TYR A 161 -8.70 -27.18 -13.14
C TYR A 161 -9.62 -27.31 -14.34
N ALA A 162 -9.80 -28.53 -14.85
CA ALA A 162 -10.94 -28.86 -15.70
C ALA A 162 -12.19 -29.03 -14.83
N GLY A 163 -13.33 -28.50 -15.26
CA GLY A 163 -14.59 -28.55 -14.53
C GLY A 163 -15.73 -29.07 -15.39
N SER A 164 -16.67 -29.73 -14.72
CA SER A 164 -18.01 -30.03 -15.23
C SER A 164 -19.05 -29.17 -14.49
N LYS A 165 -20.34 -29.35 -14.80
CA LYS A 165 -21.45 -28.61 -14.19
C LYS A 165 -21.42 -28.62 -12.66
N THR A 166 -20.92 -29.71 -12.06
CA THR A 166 -21.01 -29.93 -10.61
C THR A 166 -19.66 -30.10 -9.93
N VAL A 167 -18.59 -30.50 -10.63
CA VAL A 167 -17.30 -30.86 -9.99
C VAL A 167 -16.09 -30.39 -10.79
N TYR A 168 -15.01 -30.06 -10.08
CA TYR A 168 -13.69 -29.79 -10.66
C TYR A 168 -12.73 -30.97 -10.45
N SER A 169 -11.87 -31.19 -11.44
CA SER A 169 -10.72 -32.08 -11.39
C SER A 169 -9.68 -31.65 -10.35
N SER A 170 -8.64 -32.46 -10.13
CA SER A 170 -7.43 -32.03 -9.43
C SER A 170 -6.65 -31.00 -10.26
N PRO A 171 -6.03 -29.98 -9.65
CA PRO A 171 -5.31 -28.95 -10.41
C PRO A 171 -4.01 -29.47 -11.02
N LEU A 172 -3.69 -28.98 -12.21
CA LEU A 172 -2.31 -28.92 -12.67
C LEU A 172 -1.67 -27.61 -12.20
N ILE A 173 -0.47 -27.69 -11.62
CA ILE A 173 0.21 -26.58 -10.97
C ILE A 173 1.46 -26.21 -11.76
N SER A 174 1.65 -24.93 -12.03
CA SER A 174 2.88 -24.37 -12.58
C SER A 174 3.27 -23.10 -11.80
N ASN A 175 4.54 -22.73 -11.85
CA ASN A 175 5.05 -21.55 -11.17
C ASN A 175 5.87 -20.70 -12.14
N CYS A 176 5.75 -19.38 -12.05
CA CYS A 176 6.66 -18.45 -12.67
C CYS A 176 6.94 -17.28 -11.73
N GLN A 177 8.05 -16.56 -11.97
CA GLN A 177 8.39 -15.36 -11.21
C GLN A 177 8.47 -14.18 -12.15
N THR A 178 7.79 -13.08 -11.81
CA THR A 178 7.93 -11.83 -12.55
C THR A 178 9.30 -11.21 -12.26
N PRO A 179 9.98 -10.63 -13.26
CA PRO A 179 11.30 -10.04 -13.06
C PRO A 179 11.22 -8.82 -12.15
N VAL A 180 12.39 -8.40 -11.64
CA VAL A 180 12.48 -7.15 -10.89
C VAL A 180 12.15 -5.95 -11.76
N TRP A 181 11.65 -4.90 -11.12
CA TRP A 181 11.25 -3.66 -11.75
C TRP A 181 11.80 -2.44 -11.04
N LEU A 182 11.80 -1.31 -11.74
CA LEU A 182 12.25 -0.05 -11.17
C LEU A 182 11.26 0.45 -10.09
N PRO A 183 11.74 0.98 -8.96
CA PRO A 183 10.88 1.69 -8.03
C PRO A 183 10.26 2.92 -8.71
N HIS A 184 9.08 3.32 -8.25
CA HIS A 184 8.40 4.51 -8.77
C HIS A 184 9.25 5.77 -8.55
N ARG A 185 9.17 6.70 -9.52
CA ARG A 185 9.80 8.02 -9.39
C ARG A 185 9.22 8.74 -8.18
N ARG A 186 10.10 9.38 -7.41
CA ARG A 186 9.73 10.19 -6.25
C ARG A 186 10.34 11.57 -6.34
N ASN A 187 9.59 12.52 -5.80
CA ASN A 187 10.01 13.88 -5.61
C ASN A 187 10.79 13.99 -4.29
N TRP A 188 12.12 13.97 -4.39
CA TRP A 188 12.98 14.25 -3.26
C TRP A 188 13.26 15.75 -3.17
N ARG A 189 13.50 16.22 -1.95
CA ARG A 189 13.85 17.61 -1.68
C ARG A 189 14.98 17.65 -0.67
N TRP A 190 15.87 18.61 -0.87
CA TRP A 190 16.87 19.00 0.10
C TRP A 190 16.63 20.42 0.57
N TRP A 191 17.23 20.79 1.69
CA TRP A 191 17.13 22.14 2.25
C TRP A 191 18.47 22.56 2.84
N LYS A 192 18.64 23.87 2.99
CA LYS A 192 19.83 24.45 3.62
C LYS A 192 19.90 24.03 5.09
N SER A 193 21.08 23.69 5.56
CA SER A 193 21.38 23.47 6.98
C SER A 193 22.73 24.08 7.31
N LYS A 194 22.91 24.53 8.55
CA LYS A 194 24.18 25.08 9.02
C LYS A 194 24.92 24.03 9.82
N VAL A 195 26.15 23.75 9.42
CA VAL A 195 27.10 22.92 10.17
C VAL A 195 28.34 23.78 10.41
N GLY A 196 28.50 24.25 11.65
CA GLY A 196 29.48 25.27 11.99
C GLY A 196 29.20 26.60 11.26
N GLN A 197 30.20 27.11 10.54
CA GLN A 197 30.10 28.35 9.74
C GLN A 197 29.73 28.10 8.26
N ARG A 198 29.40 26.86 7.89
CA ARG A 198 29.15 26.48 6.50
C ARG A 198 27.69 26.08 6.30
N THR A 199 27.18 26.44 5.13
CA THR A 199 25.87 26.02 4.67
C THR A 199 26.05 24.75 3.84
N VAL A 200 25.41 23.69 4.31
CA VAL A 200 25.37 22.37 3.67
C VAL A 200 23.94 22.07 3.26
N LEU A 201 23.77 21.10 2.36
CA LEU A 201 22.46 20.65 1.94
C LEU A 201 22.07 19.41 2.72
N LYS A 202 20.95 19.48 3.43
CA LYS A 202 20.39 18.37 4.18
C LYS A 202 19.35 17.66 3.32
N LEU A 203 19.56 16.38 3.07
CA LEU A 203 18.68 15.51 2.30
C LEU A 203 18.08 14.45 3.24
N ARG A 204 16.77 14.23 3.17
CA ARG A 204 16.16 13.07 3.87
C ARG A 204 16.61 11.80 3.17
N THR A 205 17.18 10.87 3.93
CA THR A 205 17.69 9.60 3.39
C THR A 205 16.61 8.88 2.59
N PRO A 206 16.85 8.54 1.32
CA PRO A 206 15.85 7.86 0.51
C PRO A 206 15.55 6.47 1.03
N LYS A 207 14.37 6.32 1.66
CA LYS A 207 13.78 5.04 2.02
C LYS A 207 12.68 4.73 1.02
N VAL A 208 12.87 3.67 0.25
CA VAL A 208 11.96 3.26 -0.82
C VAL A 208 11.61 1.79 -0.60
N SER A 209 10.34 1.46 -0.81
CA SER A 209 9.87 0.08 -0.75
C SER A 209 10.65 -0.79 -1.74
N GLN A 210 11.16 -1.91 -1.26
CA GLN A 210 11.84 -2.93 -2.07
C GLN A 210 10.84 -3.88 -2.73
N ARG A 211 9.56 -3.50 -2.82
CA ARG A 211 8.51 -4.33 -3.41
C ARG A 211 8.84 -4.75 -4.84
N ASN A 212 9.35 -3.82 -5.64
CA ASN A 212 9.67 -4.09 -7.04
C ASN A 212 11.01 -4.82 -7.23
N GLY A 213 11.78 -5.01 -6.16
CA GLY A 213 13.10 -5.62 -6.21
C GLY A 213 13.98 -5.11 -5.08
N THR A 214 15.02 -5.89 -4.77
CA THR A 214 15.98 -5.51 -3.73
C THR A 214 16.83 -4.35 -4.22
N ILE A 215 16.75 -3.21 -3.53
CA ILE A 215 17.58 -2.05 -3.84
C ILE A 215 18.99 -2.31 -3.33
N CYS A 216 19.93 -2.40 -4.26
CA CYS A 216 21.33 -2.66 -4.00
C CYS A 216 22.05 -1.39 -3.52
N CYS A 217 21.83 -0.26 -4.20
CA CYS A 217 22.59 0.96 -3.96
C CYS A 217 21.76 2.22 -4.24
N HIS A 218 21.94 3.24 -3.41
CA HIS A 218 21.48 4.60 -3.62
C HIS A 218 22.71 5.46 -3.91
N ARG A 219 22.67 6.28 -4.96
CA ARG A 219 23.68 7.29 -5.25
C ARG A 219 23.04 8.66 -5.33
N ILE A 220 23.56 9.61 -4.58
CA ILE A 220 23.13 11.00 -4.60
C ILE A 220 24.02 11.74 -5.60
N VAL A 221 23.42 12.21 -6.69
CA VAL A 221 24.11 13.00 -7.70
C VAL A 221 23.83 14.46 -7.45
N VAL A 222 24.90 15.27 -7.43
CA VAL A 222 24.83 16.72 -7.36
C VAL A 222 25.17 17.29 -8.73
N VAL A 223 24.35 18.21 -9.21
CA VAL A 223 24.50 18.91 -10.48
C VAL A 223 24.65 20.39 -10.18
N ARG A 224 25.78 20.96 -10.60
CA ARG A 224 26.00 22.41 -10.56
C ARG A 224 25.33 23.06 -11.76
N LEU A 225 24.48 24.04 -11.49
CA LEU A 225 23.88 24.90 -12.50
C LEU A 225 24.79 26.10 -12.72
N GLY A 226 25.15 26.32 -13.98
CA GLY A 226 25.82 27.57 -14.36
C GLY A 226 24.92 28.79 -14.07
N LYS A 227 25.54 29.95 -13.95
CA LYS A 227 24.83 31.22 -13.74
C LYS A 227 23.72 31.40 -14.79
N ASN A 228 22.53 31.79 -14.34
CA ASN A 228 21.32 32.00 -15.15
C ASN A 228 20.70 30.77 -15.82
N LYS A 229 21.16 29.55 -15.51
CA LYS A 229 20.51 28.33 -16.01
C LYS A 229 19.37 27.88 -15.11
N THR A 230 18.29 27.47 -15.75
CA THR A 230 17.09 26.96 -15.08
C THR A 230 16.97 25.44 -15.19
N LEU A 231 16.13 24.84 -14.34
CA LEU A 231 15.85 23.39 -14.34
C LEU A 231 15.36 22.87 -15.71
N THR A 232 14.65 23.69 -16.47
CA THR A 232 14.07 23.35 -17.77
C THR A 232 15.10 23.18 -18.88
N GLU A 233 16.31 23.69 -18.69
CA GLU A 233 17.42 23.56 -19.65
C GLU A 233 18.24 22.28 -19.43
N LEU A 234 17.97 21.53 -18.37
CA LEU A 234 18.67 20.29 -18.09
C LEU A 234 18.07 19.14 -18.92
N PRO A 235 18.91 18.26 -19.47
CA PRO A 235 18.42 17.01 -20.03
C PRO A 235 17.83 16.13 -18.92
N GLU A 236 17.17 15.04 -19.28
CA GLU A 236 16.70 14.06 -18.30
C GLU A 236 17.87 13.53 -17.44
N PRO A 237 17.64 13.20 -16.16
CA PRO A 237 18.69 12.73 -15.24
C PRO A 237 19.56 11.59 -15.80
N GLU A 238 18.97 10.69 -16.59
CA GLU A 238 19.64 9.56 -17.23
C GLU A 238 20.71 9.97 -18.26
N LYS A 239 20.56 11.17 -18.82
CA LYS A 239 21.42 11.74 -19.86
C LYS A 239 22.49 12.68 -19.32
N ILE A 240 22.50 12.96 -18.01
CA ILE A 240 23.52 13.81 -17.38
C ILE A 240 24.88 13.10 -17.37
N PRO A 241 25.95 13.72 -17.89
CA PRO A 241 27.27 13.14 -17.78
C PRO A 241 27.77 13.20 -16.34
N LEU A 242 28.19 12.06 -15.80
CA LEU A 242 28.73 11.97 -14.44
C LEU A 242 30.25 12.05 -14.50
N THR A 243 30.84 12.95 -13.71
CA THR A 243 32.29 13.22 -13.65
C THR A 243 32.72 13.43 -12.19
N SER A 244 33.98 13.81 -11.94
CA SER A 244 34.46 14.09 -10.59
C SER A 244 33.99 15.46 -10.08
N TYR A 245 33.93 15.60 -8.75
CA TYR A 245 33.61 16.86 -8.09
C TYR A 245 34.51 18.00 -8.59
N TYR A 246 35.83 17.76 -8.67
CA TYR A 246 36.80 18.75 -9.20
C TYR A 246 36.42 19.28 -10.59
N LYS A 247 35.96 18.40 -11.50
CA LYS A 247 35.60 18.81 -12.86
C LYS A 247 34.35 19.68 -12.89
N VAL A 248 33.33 19.31 -12.10
CA VAL A 248 32.06 20.06 -12.00
C VAL A 248 32.27 21.44 -11.35
N GLN A 249 33.18 21.56 -10.39
CA GLN A 249 33.42 22.83 -9.69
C GLN A 249 34.39 23.77 -10.41
N ASN A 250 35.37 23.25 -11.15
CA ASN A 250 36.39 24.11 -11.76
C ASN A 250 36.16 24.42 -13.24
N PHE A 251 35.34 23.64 -13.93
CA PHE A 251 35.05 23.86 -15.35
C PHE A 251 33.58 24.18 -15.55
N PRO A 252 33.23 25.04 -16.53
CA PRO A 252 31.84 25.38 -16.87
C PRO A 252 31.19 24.25 -17.69
N ILE A 253 31.39 23.00 -17.28
CA ILE A 253 30.80 21.82 -17.92
C ILE A 253 29.44 21.53 -17.29
N LEU A 254 28.45 21.22 -18.13
CA LEU A 254 27.20 20.65 -17.64
C LEU A 254 27.46 19.19 -17.27
N GLY A 255 27.38 18.87 -15.98
CA GLY A 255 27.60 17.52 -15.49
C GLY A 255 27.23 17.38 -14.02
N GLY A 256 27.09 16.12 -13.59
CA GLY A 256 26.90 15.78 -12.19
C GLY A 256 28.13 15.08 -11.61
N TYR A 257 28.27 15.09 -10.30
CA TYR A 257 29.17 14.20 -9.57
C TYR A 257 28.37 13.43 -8.53
N ILE A 258 28.86 12.26 -8.14
CA ILE A 258 28.25 11.46 -7.08
C ILE A 258 28.78 12.00 -5.76
N ALA A 259 27.92 12.64 -4.97
CA ALA A 259 28.31 13.16 -3.67
C ALA A 259 28.32 12.05 -2.61
N GLU A 260 27.33 11.16 -2.66
CA GLU A 260 27.17 10.11 -1.66
C GLU A 260 26.68 8.81 -2.32
N ALA A 261 27.10 7.65 -1.80
CA ALA A 261 26.67 6.35 -2.29
C ALA A 261 26.54 5.33 -1.16
N PHE A 262 25.34 4.77 -0.98
CA PHE A 262 25.08 3.89 0.16
C PHE A 262 24.06 2.78 -0.07
N ILE A 263 24.14 1.75 0.79
CA ILE A 263 23.16 0.67 0.88
C ILE A 263 22.10 1.00 1.95
N SER A 264 20.84 0.60 1.75
CA SER A 264 19.75 0.96 2.68
C SER A 264 19.96 0.50 4.12
N ARG A 265 20.75 -0.56 4.34
CA ARG A 265 21.06 -1.09 5.68
C ARG A 265 22.18 -0.32 6.40
N GLY A 266 23.00 0.44 5.66
CA GLY A 266 24.15 1.16 6.20
C GLY A 266 23.76 2.46 6.90
N VAL A 267 22.72 3.14 6.41
CA VAL A 267 22.37 4.49 6.91
C VAL A 267 21.48 4.42 8.15
N THR A 268 22.08 4.71 9.30
CA THR A 268 21.36 4.85 10.58
C THR A 268 20.67 6.22 10.70
N SER A 269 21.23 7.25 10.07
CA SER A 269 20.71 8.62 10.10
C SER A 269 19.50 8.80 9.17
N GLN A 270 18.49 9.51 9.66
CA GLN A 270 17.32 9.91 8.86
C GLN A 270 17.66 10.93 7.75
N TYR A 271 18.81 11.60 7.88
CA TYR A 271 19.26 12.65 6.98
C TYR A 271 20.72 12.45 6.61
N LEU A 272 21.03 12.82 5.37
CA LEU A 272 22.38 12.94 4.82
C LEU A 272 22.71 14.42 4.65
N LEU A 273 23.97 14.76 4.86
CA LEU A 273 24.51 16.07 4.58
C LEU A 273 25.29 15.97 3.26
N VAL A 274 25.17 17.00 2.43
CA VAL A 274 25.82 17.09 1.13
C VAL A 274 26.52 18.45 1.08
N GLY A 275 27.78 18.45 0.70
CA GLY A 275 28.64 19.63 0.67
C GLY A 275 29.43 19.89 1.95
N ASP A 276 29.50 18.94 2.88
CA ASP A 276 30.30 19.05 4.09
C ASP A 276 31.74 18.55 3.89
N GLY A 277 32.01 17.86 2.79
CA GLY A 277 33.34 17.35 2.45
C GLY A 277 33.62 15.97 3.02
N GLU A 278 32.62 15.33 3.63
CA GLU A 278 32.73 14.00 4.22
C GLU A 278 31.75 13.04 3.53
N ILE A 279 32.25 11.86 3.16
CA ILE A 279 31.37 10.75 2.75
C ILE A 279 31.04 9.90 3.96
N VAL A 280 29.81 9.40 4.03
CA VAL A 280 29.40 8.59 5.17
C VAL A 280 29.92 7.16 5.01
N GLY A 281 30.93 6.81 5.81
CA GLY A 281 31.48 5.45 5.90
C GLY A 281 32.19 4.96 4.62
N ASN A 282 32.30 3.64 4.46
CA ASN A 282 32.89 3.00 3.26
C ASN A 282 31.80 2.51 2.28
N TRP A 283 30.63 3.15 2.30
CA TRP A 283 29.44 2.62 1.63
C TRP A 283 29.52 2.68 0.10
N SER A 284 30.38 3.54 -0.44
CA SER A 284 30.71 3.56 -1.87
C SER A 284 31.30 2.21 -2.34
N ALA A 285 32.15 1.59 -1.52
CA ALA A 285 32.73 0.28 -1.83
C ALA A 285 31.70 -0.85 -1.68
N GLU A 286 30.81 -0.77 -0.69
CA GLU A 286 29.72 -1.73 -0.52
C GLU A 286 28.72 -1.67 -1.69
N CYS A 287 28.39 -0.45 -2.13
CA CYS A 287 27.61 -0.21 -3.33
C CYS A 287 28.28 -0.83 -4.57
N ALA A 288 29.57 -0.59 -4.79
CA ALA A 288 30.33 -1.19 -5.89
C ALA A 288 30.27 -2.72 -5.84
N ARG A 289 30.51 -3.32 -4.66
CA ARG A 289 30.40 -4.77 -4.44
C ARG A 289 29.02 -5.34 -4.73
N CYS A 290 27.94 -4.63 -4.35
CA CYS A 290 26.58 -5.08 -4.64
C CYS A 290 26.32 -5.18 -6.15
N LEU A 291 26.92 -4.27 -6.92
CA LEU A 291 26.73 -4.13 -8.36
C LEU A 291 27.62 -5.07 -9.18
N GLU A 292 28.85 -5.30 -8.73
CA GLU A 292 29.80 -6.24 -9.37
C GLU A 292 29.48 -7.71 -9.03
N GLY A 293 28.82 -7.95 -7.90
CA GLY A 293 28.52 -9.28 -7.38
C GLY A 293 29.72 -9.96 -6.72
N GLU A 294 29.47 -10.80 -5.72
CA GLU A 294 30.54 -11.46 -4.94
C GLU A 294 31.43 -12.40 -5.78
N ALA A 295 30.99 -12.82 -6.98
CA ALA A 295 31.71 -13.78 -7.82
C ALA A 295 32.83 -13.19 -8.69
N GLN A 296 32.89 -11.87 -8.91
CA GLN A 296 33.91 -11.26 -9.79
C GLN A 296 35.07 -10.59 -9.06
N VAL A 297 34.96 -10.36 -7.75
CA VAL A 297 36.01 -9.69 -6.95
C VAL A 297 37.33 -10.49 -6.92
N SER A 298 37.28 -11.81 -7.12
CA SER A 298 38.49 -12.66 -7.20
C SER A 298 39.21 -12.56 -8.54
N ALA A 299 38.52 -12.22 -9.64
CA ALA A 299 39.10 -12.17 -10.99
C ALA A 299 39.60 -10.76 -11.36
N THR A 300 38.94 -9.71 -10.85
CA THR A 300 39.34 -8.32 -11.15
C THR A 300 40.61 -7.92 -10.39
N ARG A 301 40.90 -8.54 -9.24
CA ARG A 301 42.13 -8.29 -8.46
C ARG A 301 43.39 -8.83 -9.14
N GLU A 302 43.27 -9.86 -9.99
CA GLU A 302 44.38 -10.33 -10.85
C GLU A 302 44.57 -9.46 -12.10
N LYS A 303 43.49 -8.89 -12.66
CA LYS A 303 43.60 -8.01 -13.84
C LYS A 303 44.08 -6.60 -13.52
N MET A 304 43.72 -6.05 -12.36
CA MET A 304 44.10 -4.68 -11.97
C MET A 304 45.60 -4.55 -11.61
N ASN A 305 46.25 -5.63 -11.16
CA ASN A 305 47.69 -5.65 -10.93
C ASN A 305 48.52 -5.73 -12.24
N ASN A 306 47.93 -6.22 -13.34
CA ASN A 306 48.64 -6.39 -14.62
C ASN A 306 48.44 -5.20 -15.59
N GLN A 307 47.58 -4.23 -15.27
CA GLN A 307 47.32 -3.05 -16.12
C GLN A 307 48.07 -1.78 -15.69
N ILE A 308 48.89 -1.83 -14.64
CA ILE A 308 49.73 -0.69 -14.21
C ILE A 308 50.99 -0.53 -15.11
N GLU A 309 51.28 -1.48 -16.01
CA GLU A 309 52.46 -1.41 -16.90
C GLU A 309 52.19 -1.01 -18.37
N ALA A 310 50.99 -0.58 -18.74
CA ALA A 310 50.71 -0.18 -20.13
C ALA A 310 49.82 1.06 -20.24
N SER A 311 50.26 2.20 -19.70
CA SER A 311 49.70 3.50 -20.06
C SER A 311 50.58 4.16 -21.13
N ASN A 312 50.11 4.20 -22.37
CA ASN A 312 50.39 5.26 -23.35
C ASN A 312 49.66 4.96 -24.68
N ILE A 313 48.35 5.24 -24.76
CA ILE A 313 47.70 5.61 -26.03
C ILE A 313 46.57 6.62 -25.71
N SER A 314 46.68 7.80 -26.28
CA SER A 314 45.61 8.79 -26.42
C SER A 314 44.58 8.31 -27.46
N LEU A 315 43.30 8.26 -27.11
CA LEU A 315 42.21 8.04 -28.07
C LEU A 315 41.15 9.16 -27.98
N PRO A 316 40.52 9.56 -29.11
CA PRO A 316 39.75 10.78 -29.23
C PRO A 316 38.30 10.66 -28.70
N TYR A 317 37.81 11.81 -28.31
CA TYR A 317 36.46 12.12 -27.86
C TYR A 317 35.43 11.99 -28.99
N THR A 318 34.85 10.80 -29.22
CA THR A 318 33.53 10.63 -29.88
C THR A 318 33.11 9.14 -29.84
N GLU A 319 32.72 8.59 -28.70
CA GLU A 319 31.94 7.33 -28.65
C GLU A 319 31.26 7.00 -27.29
N PHE A 320 30.88 8.01 -26.49
CA PHE A 320 30.36 7.80 -25.12
C PHE A 320 28.83 7.75 -24.94
N LEU A 321 28.07 7.38 -25.98
CA LEU A 321 26.61 7.19 -25.90
C LEU A 321 26.20 5.71 -25.97
N ARG A 322 26.86 4.86 -25.18
CA ARG A 322 26.43 3.48 -24.92
C ARG A 322 25.98 3.38 -23.45
N LYS A 323 24.79 2.80 -23.21
CA LYS A 323 24.20 2.52 -21.89
C LYS A 323 25.30 2.21 -20.87
N ARG A 324 25.54 3.13 -19.92
CA ARG A 324 26.57 2.93 -18.89
C ARG A 324 26.21 1.71 -18.07
N THR A 325 27.05 0.68 -18.12
CA THR A 325 27.07 -0.37 -17.12
C THR A 325 27.45 0.27 -15.76
N PRO A 326 26.87 -0.19 -14.63
CA PRO A 326 27.17 0.34 -13.30
C PRO A 326 28.67 0.29 -12.93
N GLU A 327 29.43 -0.55 -13.61
CA GLU A 327 30.87 -0.80 -13.48
C GLU A 327 31.76 0.40 -13.86
N GLN A 328 31.20 1.46 -14.47
CA GLN A 328 31.97 2.63 -14.95
C GLN A 328 31.57 3.96 -14.30
N LEU A 329 30.77 3.94 -13.23
CA LEU A 329 30.39 5.16 -12.52
C LEU A 329 31.54 5.67 -11.64
N PRO A 330 31.78 7.00 -11.56
CA PRO A 330 32.82 7.55 -10.70
C PRO A 330 32.53 7.23 -9.22
N MET A 331 33.59 7.16 -8.40
CA MET A 331 33.43 7.01 -6.96
C MET A 331 32.73 8.24 -6.34
N ALA A 332 32.07 8.04 -5.20
CA ALA A 332 31.48 9.16 -4.49
C ALA A 332 32.56 10.06 -3.90
N GLU A 333 32.36 11.36 -4.02
CA GLU A 333 33.22 12.41 -3.52
C GLU A 333 32.31 13.56 -3.10
N ASP A 334 32.03 13.68 -1.79
CA ASP A 334 31.37 14.87 -1.27
C ASP A 334 32.40 15.98 -1.12
N GLY A 335 32.15 17.12 -1.75
CA GLY A 335 33.04 18.26 -1.73
C GLY A 335 32.27 19.55 -1.48
N HIS A 336 32.98 20.56 -1.00
CA HIS A 336 32.38 21.83 -0.59
C HIS A 336 31.58 22.50 -1.72
N LEU A 337 30.38 22.97 -1.41
CA LEU A 337 29.55 23.68 -2.38
C LEU A 337 29.99 25.15 -2.50
N SER A 338 30.05 25.65 -3.74
CA SER A 338 30.33 27.06 -4.04
C SER A 338 29.13 27.93 -3.63
N LYS A 339 29.40 29.04 -2.95
CA LYS A 339 28.34 29.99 -2.58
C LYS A 339 27.75 30.68 -3.82
N ASP A 340 28.51 30.87 -4.87
CA ASP A 340 28.07 31.69 -6.00
C ASP A 340 27.24 30.93 -7.04
N ASP A 341 27.01 29.63 -6.83
CA ASP A 341 26.41 28.74 -7.81
C ASP A 341 25.12 28.09 -7.30
N ASN A 342 24.22 27.84 -8.24
CA ASN A 342 22.99 27.12 -7.98
C ASN A 342 23.24 25.61 -8.11
N TYR A 343 22.64 24.81 -7.24
CA TYR A 343 22.74 23.35 -7.29
C TYR A 343 21.36 22.72 -7.38
N THR A 344 21.28 21.64 -8.15
CA THR A 344 20.20 20.64 -8.10
C THR A 344 20.84 19.26 -7.96
N GLY A 345 20.04 18.21 -7.89
CA GLY A 345 20.53 16.85 -7.80
C GLY A 345 19.43 15.85 -8.11
N PHE A 346 19.79 14.58 -8.11
CA PHE A 346 18.84 13.47 -8.23
C PHE A 346 19.41 12.22 -7.56
N VAL A 347 18.55 11.23 -7.29
CA VAL A 347 18.95 9.93 -6.75
C VAL A 347 18.98 8.91 -7.88
N ILE A 348 20.06 8.14 -7.96
CA ILE A 348 20.12 6.89 -8.75
C ILE A 348 19.93 5.72 -7.78
N MET A 349 18.92 4.90 -8.03
CA MET A 349 18.67 3.67 -7.29
C MET A 349 18.96 2.48 -8.18
N SER A 350 19.92 1.65 -7.79
CA SER A 350 20.24 0.43 -8.52
C SER A 350 19.57 -0.77 -7.86
N VAL A 351 18.77 -1.51 -8.63
CA VAL A 351 18.09 -2.74 -8.24
C VAL A 351 18.80 -3.90 -8.91
N ARG A 352 19.01 -4.98 -8.17
CA ARG A 352 19.65 -6.19 -8.70
C ARG A 352 18.63 -7.32 -8.79
N ASP A 353 18.59 -7.95 -9.96
CA ASP A 353 17.82 -9.17 -10.18
C ASP A 353 18.55 -10.41 -9.66
N LYS A 354 17.82 -11.51 -9.47
CA LYS A 354 18.39 -12.79 -8.99
C LYS A 354 19.41 -13.36 -9.97
N GLU A 355 19.24 -13.10 -11.26
CA GLU A 355 20.13 -13.50 -12.35
C GLU A 355 21.36 -12.57 -12.48
N GLY A 356 21.49 -11.57 -11.60
CA GLY A 356 22.64 -10.66 -11.55
C GLY A 356 22.54 -9.45 -12.46
N THR A 357 21.46 -9.31 -13.23
CA THR A 357 21.22 -8.10 -14.03
C THR A 357 20.94 -6.90 -13.12
N VAL A 358 21.59 -5.76 -13.38
CA VAL A 358 21.37 -4.53 -12.62
C VAL A 358 20.50 -3.57 -13.44
N LEU A 359 19.41 -3.10 -12.84
CA LEU A 359 18.58 -2.03 -13.35
C LEU A 359 18.80 -0.77 -12.52
N SER A 360 18.73 0.41 -13.13
CA SER A 360 18.86 1.68 -12.41
C SER A 360 17.65 2.57 -12.67
N ALA A 361 17.05 3.07 -11.59
CA ALA A 361 16.02 4.09 -11.59
C ALA A 361 16.62 5.44 -11.24
N TYR A 362 16.06 6.49 -11.83
CA TYR A 362 16.47 7.86 -11.62
C TYR A 362 15.27 8.62 -11.04
N SER A 363 15.50 9.36 -9.95
CA SER A 363 14.48 10.29 -9.46
C SER A 363 14.38 11.51 -10.37
N ASP A 364 13.30 12.25 -10.19
CA ASP A 364 13.22 13.61 -10.73
C ASP A 364 14.27 14.50 -10.03
N TYR A 365 14.56 15.64 -10.65
CA TYR A 365 15.48 16.61 -10.07
C TYR A 365 14.94 17.19 -8.77
N PHE A 366 15.84 17.42 -7.83
CA PHE A 366 15.56 18.13 -6.59
C PHE A 366 15.29 19.62 -6.88
N ASN A 367 14.69 20.29 -5.91
CA ASN A 367 14.56 21.74 -5.94
C ASN A 367 15.92 22.44 -6.04
N VAL A 368 16.02 23.50 -6.83
CA VAL A 368 17.27 24.28 -6.97
C VAL A 368 17.54 25.05 -5.68
N ILE A 369 18.77 24.97 -5.17
CA ILE A 369 19.22 25.73 -4.00
C ILE A 369 20.59 26.34 -4.28
N GLN A 370 20.72 27.63 -3.94
CA GLN A 370 22.02 28.28 -3.79
C GLN A 370 22.47 28.16 -2.32
N PRO A 371 23.66 27.62 -2.01
CA PRO A 371 24.12 27.36 -0.64
C PRO A 371 24.60 28.64 0.08
N VAL A 372 24.21 29.82 -0.41
CA VAL A 372 24.39 31.08 0.31
C VAL A 372 23.50 31.06 1.54
N ASP A 373 24.05 31.53 2.65
CA ASP A 373 23.24 31.97 3.78
C ASP A 373 22.18 32.90 3.22
N ASP A 374 20.90 32.55 3.35
CA ASP A 374 19.85 33.54 3.11
C ASP A 374 20.27 34.78 3.90
N PRO A 375 20.31 35.98 3.28
CA PRO A 375 20.67 37.19 3.98
C PRO A 375 19.82 37.16 5.22
N ILE A 376 20.48 37.07 6.38
CA ILE A 376 19.81 36.79 7.64
C ILE A 376 18.65 37.79 7.67
N HIS A 377 17.40 37.30 7.55
CA HIS A 377 16.33 38.04 8.16
C HIS A 377 16.71 38.00 9.62
N LEU A 378 17.42 39.04 10.06
CA LEU A 378 17.77 39.33 11.43
C LEU A 378 16.45 39.49 12.17
N THR A 379 15.79 38.37 12.41
CA THR A 379 14.87 38.17 13.53
C THR A 379 15.73 37.94 14.78
N SER A 380 16.67 38.85 14.98
CA SER A 380 17.43 39.11 16.21
C SER A 380 18.45 40.24 16.00
N THR A 381 18.04 41.32 15.33
CA THR A 381 18.24 42.69 15.80
C THR A 381 17.39 43.58 14.90
N THR A 382 16.33 44.10 15.49
CA THR A 382 15.51 45.20 15.02
C THR A 382 16.28 46.23 14.17
N PRO A 383 15.92 46.49 12.90
CA PRO A 383 16.20 47.78 12.30
C PRO A 383 15.40 48.83 13.07
N SER A 384 16.12 49.71 13.78
CA SER A 384 15.62 50.70 14.73
C SER A 384 14.87 51.88 14.11
N THR A 385 14.06 51.65 13.07
CA THR A 385 13.22 52.69 12.46
C THR A 385 11.79 52.23 12.12
N LEU A 386 11.45 50.95 12.30
CA LEU A 386 10.05 50.46 12.27
C LEU A 386 9.51 50.00 13.63
N SER A 387 10.35 49.87 14.68
CA SER A 387 9.86 49.55 16.03
C SER A 387 9.16 50.72 16.72
N SER A 388 9.41 51.97 16.30
CA SER A 388 8.69 53.13 16.81
C SER A 388 7.22 53.12 16.38
N LEU A 389 6.93 52.75 15.13
CA LEU A 389 5.54 52.71 14.62
C LEU A 389 4.73 51.56 15.21
N THR A 390 5.33 50.37 15.40
CA THR A 390 4.62 49.25 16.03
C THR A 390 4.38 49.50 17.52
N HIS A 391 5.34 50.08 18.25
CA HIS A 391 5.10 50.50 19.64
C HIS A 391 4.05 51.60 19.76
N VAL A 392 4.01 52.57 18.84
CA VAL A 392 2.94 53.58 18.80
C VAL A 392 1.58 52.93 18.55
N VAL A 393 1.47 51.96 17.64
CA VAL A 393 0.22 51.22 17.39
C VAL A 393 -0.22 50.38 18.61
N TYR A 394 0.71 49.70 19.28
CA TYR A 394 0.39 48.96 20.51
C TYR A 394 -0.04 49.89 21.66
N ILE A 395 0.62 51.05 21.82
CA ILE A 395 0.25 52.05 22.82
C ILE A 395 -1.12 52.67 22.49
N LEU A 396 -1.39 52.99 21.22
CA LEU A 396 -2.71 53.49 20.78
C LEU A 396 -3.80 52.44 20.99
N GLY A 397 -3.53 51.17 20.66
CA GLY A 397 -4.44 50.06 20.89
C GLY A 397 -4.75 49.86 22.37
N ALA A 398 -3.72 49.92 23.23
CA ALA A 398 -3.89 49.85 24.67
C ALA A 398 -4.70 51.04 25.21
N LEU A 399 -4.45 52.26 24.72
CA LEU A 399 -5.21 53.46 25.08
C LEU A 399 -6.68 53.36 24.69
N ILE A 400 -6.99 52.83 23.51
CA ILE A 400 -8.37 52.61 23.06
C ILE A 400 -9.07 51.58 23.97
N ILE A 401 -8.39 50.50 24.33
CA ILE A 401 -8.94 49.49 25.24
C ILE A 401 -9.21 50.10 26.63
N ILE A 402 -8.29 50.91 27.15
CA ILE A 402 -8.48 51.60 28.43
C ILE A 402 -9.65 52.59 28.35
N LEU A 403 -9.78 53.36 27.26
CA LEU A 403 -10.91 54.26 27.04
C LEU A 403 -12.24 53.50 26.96
N LEU A 404 -12.28 52.34 26.30
CA LEU A 404 -13.46 51.49 26.25
C LEU A 404 -13.83 50.94 27.63
N LEU A 405 -12.84 50.54 28.43
CA LEU A 405 -13.06 50.11 29.81
C LEU A 405 -13.57 51.26 30.69
N MET A 406 -13.02 52.46 30.54
CA MET A 406 -13.49 53.65 31.25
C MET A 406 -14.92 54.04 30.83
N ALA A 407 -15.25 53.94 29.53
CA ALA A 407 -16.60 54.17 29.03
C ALA A 407 -17.60 53.11 29.54
N MET A 408 -17.18 51.84 29.62
CA MET A 408 -17.96 50.76 30.20
C MET A 408 -18.19 50.97 31.70
N ILE A 409 -17.17 51.38 32.45
CA ILE A 409 -17.29 51.70 33.88
C ILE A 409 -18.19 52.92 34.08
N LEU A 410 -18.02 53.97 33.27
CA LEU A 410 -18.88 55.15 33.32
C LEU A 410 -20.32 54.81 32.94
N GLY A 411 -20.53 53.98 31.92
CA GLY A 411 -21.84 53.44 31.54
C GLY A 411 -22.46 52.62 32.65
N PHE A 412 -21.67 51.76 33.31
CA PHE A 412 -22.12 51.00 34.47
C PHE A 412 -22.47 51.91 35.65
N LEU A 413 -21.67 52.93 35.94
CA LEU A 413 -21.95 53.92 36.98
C LEU A 413 -23.20 54.73 36.63
N LEU A 414 -23.36 55.17 35.38
CA LEU A 414 -24.54 55.91 34.92
C LEU A 414 -25.78 55.02 34.98
N CYS A 415 -25.70 53.75 34.55
CA CYS A 415 -26.79 52.79 34.70
C CYS A 415 -27.09 52.52 36.18
N HIS A 416 -26.08 52.43 37.05
CA HIS A 416 -26.26 52.23 38.48
C HIS A 416 -26.86 53.48 39.15
N PHE A 417 -26.45 54.69 38.75
CA PHE A 417 -27.05 55.93 39.19
C PHE A 417 -28.47 56.08 38.65
N HIS A 418 -28.75 55.72 37.40
CA HIS A 418 -30.10 55.71 36.85
C HIS A 418 -30.98 54.69 37.56
N ARG A 419 -30.45 53.51 37.88
CA ARG A 419 -31.14 52.45 38.60
C ARG A 419 -31.37 52.82 40.07
N ARG A 420 -30.43 53.51 40.73
CA ARG A 420 -30.63 54.11 42.05
C ARG A 420 -31.59 55.30 42.01
N ARG A 421 -31.59 56.11 40.95
CA ARG A 421 -32.56 57.20 40.78
C ARG A 421 -33.95 56.64 40.54
N LYS A 422 -34.07 55.52 39.82
CA LYS A 422 -35.32 54.75 39.66
C LYS A 422 -35.75 54.10 40.97
N GLN A 423 -34.84 53.50 41.73
CA GLN A 423 -35.13 52.91 43.05
C GLN A 423 -35.45 53.98 44.12
N LEU A 424 -34.87 55.18 44.06
CA LEU A 424 -35.29 56.32 44.90
C LEU A 424 -36.65 56.91 44.50
N ILE A 425 -37.17 56.56 43.32
CA ILE A 425 -38.50 56.96 42.83
C ILE A 425 -39.54 55.83 43.06
N GLU A 426 -39.11 54.56 43.25
CA GLU A 426 -39.98 53.40 43.42
C GLU A 426 -39.89 52.70 44.80
N ASP A 427 -38.92 53.00 45.67
CA ASP A 427 -38.84 52.45 47.05
C ASP A 427 -39.50 53.36 48.10
N GLY A 428 -40.73 53.76 47.81
CA GLY A 428 -41.71 54.10 48.84
C GLY A 428 -42.60 52.89 49.08
N THR A 429 -42.07 51.82 49.67
CA THR A 429 -42.81 50.75 50.39
C THR A 429 -41.87 49.64 50.87
N ASP A 430 -41.56 49.71 52.16
CA ASP A 430 -41.38 48.65 53.15
C ASP A 430 -40.92 47.21 52.78
N GLU A 431 -39.86 46.82 53.50
CA GLU A 431 -39.61 45.52 54.14
C GLU A 431 -39.13 44.31 53.32
N SER A 432 -37.85 43.94 53.52
CA SER A 432 -37.46 42.82 54.41
C SER A 432 -36.13 42.18 53.98
N ILE A 433 -35.16 42.22 54.90
CA ILE A 433 -33.73 41.88 54.74
C ILE A 433 -33.45 40.36 54.87
N SER A 434 -34.47 39.49 54.81
CA SER A 434 -34.33 38.06 55.12
C SER A 434 -34.13 37.10 53.92
N GLY A 435 -34.05 37.61 52.68
CA GLY A 435 -33.90 36.77 51.47
C GLY A 435 -32.48 36.63 50.89
N SER A 436 -31.50 37.40 51.38
CA SER A 436 -30.24 37.64 50.67
C SER A 436 -29.08 36.69 51.04
N LEU A 437 -29.12 36.04 52.21
CA LEU A 437 -28.03 35.16 52.67
C LEU A 437 -28.15 33.70 52.19
N GLY A 438 -29.32 33.28 51.70
CA GLY A 438 -29.54 31.92 51.17
C GLY A 438 -28.98 31.65 49.77
N ARG A 439 -28.66 32.70 49.00
CA ARG A 439 -28.14 32.55 47.62
C ARG A 439 -26.61 32.51 47.53
N LEU A 440 -25.91 32.92 48.59
CA LEU A 440 -24.45 33.02 48.63
C LEU A 440 -23.75 31.69 49.01
N PHE A 441 -24.49 30.73 49.59
CA PHE A 441 -23.98 29.39 49.90
C PHE A 441 -24.28 28.31 48.83
N ARG A 442 -24.90 28.68 47.70
CA ARG A 442 -25.10 27.76 46.55
C ARG A 442 -24.04 27.86 45.46
N THR A 443 -23.15 28.85 45.52
CA THR A 443 -22.12 29.08 44.48
C THR A 443 -20.74 28.50 44.81
N LEU A 444 -20.52 27.93 46.01
CA LEU A 444 -19.22 27.41 46.46
C LEU A 444 -19.13 25.88 46.52
N ARG A 445 -20.08 25.13 45.94
CA ARG A 445 -20.03 23.66 45.87
C ARG A 445 -20.46 23.13 44.50
N ARG A 446 -19.56 23.17 43.52
CA ARG A 446 -19.58 22.23 42.38
C ARG A 446 -18.19 22.14 41.72
N SER A 447 -17.41 21.21 42.24
CA SER A 447 -16.25 20.61 41.57
C SER A 447 -16.73 19.58 40.53
N HIS A 448 -16.15 19.65 39.34
CA HIS A 448 -16.07 18.63 38.28
C HIS A 448 -17.36 17.89 37.89
N THR A 449 -18.03 18.38 36.84
CA THR A 449 -18.84 17.55 35.92
C THR A 449 -18.56 17.96 34.49
N LEU A 450 -18.35 16.95 33.64
CA LEU A 450 -18.13 17.00 32.19
C LEU A 450 -19.06 17.97 31.47
N MET A 451 -18.55 18.59 30.39
CA MET A 451 -19.24 19.50 29.49
C MET A 451 -20.65 18.98 29.13
N SER A 452 -21.69 19.61 29.69
CA SER A 452 -23.06 19.50 29.21
C SER A 452 -23.26 20.57 28.14
N GLN A 453 -23.58 20.13 26.92
CA GLN A 453 -24.14 20.97 25.85
C GLN A 453 -25.40 21.73 26.34
N PRO A 454 -25.74 22.87 25.73
CA PRO A 454 -26.92 23.65 26.11
C PRO A 454 -28.17 22.77 25.98
N GLY A 455 -28.99 22.73 27.06
CA GLY A 455 -30.20 21.93 27.12
C GLY A 455 -31.17 22.36 26.03
N ILE A 456 -31.47 21.43 25.12
CA ILE A 456 -32.55 21.57 24.15
C ILE A 456 -33.86 21.43 24.93
N ASP A 457 -34.73 22.43 24.83
CA ASP A 457 -36.06 22.42 25.42
C ASP A 457 -36.95 21.48 24.58
N VAL A 458 -37.02 20.21 24.97
CA VAL A 458 -37.83 19.19 24.30
C VAL A 458 -39.14 19.05 25.06
N ALA A 459 -40.25 19.39 24.40
CA ALA A 459 -41.58 19.16 24.93
C ALA A 459 -41.82 17.65 25.17
N PRO A 460 -42.56 17.26 26.23
CA PRO A 460 -42.82 15.85 26.52
C PRO A 460 -43.57 15.17 25.38
N ILE A 461 -43.02 14.05 24.89
CA ILE A 461 -43.61 13.26 23.81
C ILE A 461 -44.91 12.61 24.32
N PRO A 462 -46.05 12.80 23.64
CA PRO A 462 -47.31 12.19 24.04
C PRO A 462 -47.29 10.66 23.83
N LYS A 463 -47.99 9.92 24.70
CA LYS A 463 -47.88 8.45 24.82
C LYS A 463 -48.16 7.68 23.53
N ASP A 464 -49.01 8.21 22.67
CA ASP A 464 -49.39 7.65 21.37
C ASP A 464 -48.25 7.70 20.33
N LYS A 465 -47.28 8.61 20.49
CA LYS A 465 -46.15 8.80 19.55
C LYS A 465 -44.82 8.26 20.04
N LEU A 466 -44.81 7.63 21.21
CA LEU A 466 -43.60 7.20 21.89
C LEU A 466 -42.88 6.07 21.13
N VAL A 467 -43.64 5.16 20.51
CA VAL A 467 -43.10 4.02 19.76
C VAL A 467 -42.53 4.45 18.41
N SER A 468 -43.18 5.38 17.70
CA SER A 468 -42.70 5.86 16.40
C SER A 468 -41.41 6.67 16.53
N GLU A 469 -41.34 7.59 17.50
CA GLU A 469 -40.13 8.39 17.78
C GLU A 469 -38.95 7.52 18.21
N TYR A 470 -39.22 6.43 18.96
CA TYR A 470 -38.19 5.48 19.37
C TYR A 470 -37.58 4.71 18.18
N LEU A 471 -38.43 4.26 17.25
CA LEU A 471 -37.97 3.54 16.06
C LEU A 471 -37.18 4.45 15.10
N GLU A 472 -37.57 5.71 14.98
CA GLU A 472 -36.89 6.69 14.13
C GLU A 472 -35.49 7.04 14.67
N LYS A 473 -35.35 7.21 16.00
CA LYS A 473 -34.04 7.44 16.64
C LYS A 473 -33.10 6.26 16.57
N ILE A 474 -33.61 5.02 16.55
CA ILE A 474 -32.77 3.83 16.38
C ILE A 474 -32.26 3.71 14.95
N LYS A 475 -33.07 4.13 13.96
CA LYS A 475 -32.72 4.09 12.54
C LYS A 475 -31.49 4.94 12.22
N ASP A 476 -31.32 6.07 12.90
CA ASP A 476 -30.18 6.98 12.73
C ASP A 476 -29.02 6.73 13.71
N SER A 477 -29.17 5.80 14.65
CA SER A 477 -28.08 5.43 15.56
C SER A 477 -27.23 4.31 14.94
N GLU A 478 -26.00 4.63 14.54
CA GLU A 478 -24.98 3.69 14.02
C GLU A 478 -24.52 2.60 15.03
N LEU A 479 -25.32 2.31 16.06
CA LEU A 479 -25.03 1.29 17.07
C LEU A 479 -25.40 -0.14 16.62
N GLY A 480 -25.98 -0.29 15.41
CA GLY A 480 -26.31 -1.59 14.82
C GLY A 480 -25.13 -2.37 14.19
N PHE A 481 -23.95 -1.74 14.03
CA PHE A 481 -22.83 -2.33 13.27
C PHE A 481 -21.67 -2.90 14.12
N ARG A 482 -21.90 -3.26 15.39
CA ARG A 482 -20.88 -3.97 16.21
C ARG A 482 -21.39 -5.28 16.81
N ARG A 483 -22.12 -6.09 16.04
CA ARG A 483 -22.46 -7.47 16.44
C ARG A 483 -22.01 -8.57 15.49
N GLU A 484 -21.21 -8.26 14.48
CA GLU A 484 -20.51 -9.27 13.68
C GLU A 484 -19.08 -8.81 13.39
N PHE A 485 -18.20 -9.04 14.35
CA PHE A 485 -16.77 -9.31 14.16
C PHE A 485 -16.27 -10.16 15.34
#